data_AF-A0A1R1YC57-F1
#
_entry.id   AF-A0A1R1YC57-F1
#
_cell.length_a   1.000
_cell.length_b   1.000
_cell.length_c   1.000
_cell.angle_alpha   90.00
_cell.angle_beta   90.00
_cell.angle_gamma   90.00
#
_symmetry.space_group_name_H-M   'P 1'
#
loop_
_entity.id
_entity.type
_entity.pdbx_description
1 polymer ?
#
loop_
_entity_poly.entity_id
_entity_poly.type
_entity_poly.pdbx_seq_one_letter_code
_entity_poly.pdbx_strand_id
1 'polypeptide(L)'
;MYSSAAKTVKDGEWLLDSIIGFYFEYLSQTLNLEARKILLFQPSIAHLIAQASEIEYAKEALPPEVNDMDYLFLPTNNGDSENVNGSHWSLLVYEKSNNIFRYYDSLKKANLEPTRILVERLCILFDCEKTNLIIEKSEQQYNDSDCGVYLLLFAETLIKKLLESLEKSKKLIKINGLYDSHGSRSTKDALFSIEKFNNSENSPCSNFDKDLPDYSNNNAFDPSNENFWDLEELSYPPHLKRKEISLLIHQFSK
;
A
#
# COMPACT_ATOMS: atom_id res chain seq x y z
N MET A 1 3.32 22.48 -18.85
CA MET A 1 2.90 22.10 -17.48
C MET A 1 4.05 21.49 -16.66
N TYR A 2 4.88 20.61 -17.23
CA TYR A 2 5.94 19.90 -16.49
C TYR A 2 7.22 20.70 -16.14
N SER A 3 7.46 21.88 -16.70
CA SER A 3 8.72 22.63 -16.48
C SER A 3 8.85 23.26 -15.10
N SER A 4 7.74 23.55 -14.40
CA SER A 4 7.74 23.98 -13.00
C SER A 4 7.80 22.77 -12.06
N ALA A 5 7.06 21.70 -12.36
CA ALA A 5 7.01 20.48 -11.56
C ALA A 5 8.35 19.72 -11.54
N ALA A 6 9.09 19.72 -12.65
CA ALA A 6 10.45 19.14 -12.68
C ALA A 6 11.43 19.82 -11.72
N LYS A 7 11.18 21.08 -11.33
CA LYS A 7 12.03 21.80 -10.36
C LYS A 7 11.83 21.30 -8.94
N THR A 8 10.64 20.79 -8.61
CA THR A 8 10.29 20.39 -7.24
C THR A 8 10.78 18.99 -6.88
N VAL A 9 11.36 18.27 -7.84
CA VAL A 9 12.00 16.97 -7.62
C VAL A 9 13.45 17.11 -7.12
N LYS A 10 14.01 18.32 -7.14
CA LYS A 10 15.34 18.60 -6.60
C LYS A 10 15.41 18.36 -5.09
N ASP A 11 16.60 18.03 -4.61
CA ASP A 11 16.84 17.90 -3.17
C ASP A 11 16.48 19.19 -2.43
N GLY A 12 15.79 19.05 -1.29
CA GLY A 12 15.32 20.18 -0.48
C GLY A 12 13.98 20.78 -0.92
N GLU A 13 13.42 20.37 -2.06
CA GLU A 13 12.14 20.88 -2.55
C GLU A 13 10.99 19.93 -2.21
N TRP A 14 9.82 20.51 -1.91
CA TRP A 14 8.62 19.77 -1.59
C TRP A 14 7.97 19.20 -2.86
N LEU A 15 7.63 17.92 -2.86
CA LEU A 15 6.88 17.36 -3.98
C LEU A 15 5.49 17.99 -4.08
N LEU A 16 5.10 18.34 -5.30
CA LEU A 16 3.78 18.85 -5.61
C LEU A 16 2.82 17.69 -5.92
N ASP A 17 1.53 17.96 -5.81
CA ASP A 17 0.43 17.08 -6.21
C ASP A 17 0.63 16.49 -7.60
N SER A 18 1.08 17.30 -8.56
CA SER A 18 1.34 16.86 -9.92
C SER A 18 2.45 15.81 -10.04
N ILE A 19 3.45 15.84 -9.16
CA ILE A 19 4.52 14.84 -9.14
C ILE A 19 4.04 13.55 -8.48
N ILE A 20 3.30 13.65 -7.37
CA ILE A 20 2.72 12.50 -6.69
C ILE A 20 1.73 11.79 -7.62
N GLY A 21 0.82 12.56 -8.23
CA GLY A 21 -0.16 12.05 -9.18
C GLY A 21 0.47 11.39 -10.40
N PHE A 22 1.50 12.02 -10.98
CA PHE A 22 2.28 11.43 -12.08
C PHE A 22 2.91 10.09 -11.68
N TYR A 23 3.56 10.02 -10.52
CA TYR A 23 4.22 8.79 -10.09
C TYR A 23 3.21 7.67 -9.77
N PHE A 24 2.07 8.00 -9.18
CA PHE A 24 0.98 7.05 -8.94
C PHE A 24 0.40 6.51 -10.25
N GLU A 25 0.21 7.38 -11.25
CA GLU A 25 -0.23 6.93 -12.58
C GLU A 25 0.83 6.03 -13.24
N TYR A 26 2.11 6.41 -13.16
CA TYR A 26 3.22 5.60 -13.64
C TYR A 26 3.25 4.20 -13.01
N LEU A 27 3.11 4.10 -11.68
CA LEU A 27 3.06 2.82 -10.97
C LEU A 27 1.83 2.01 -11.38
N SER A 28 0.66 2.64 -11.44
CA SER A 28 -0.59 2.00 -11.82
C SER A 28 -0.49 1.31 -13.18
N GLN A 29 0.04 2.02 -14.18
CA GLN A 29 0.23 1.50 -15.53
C GLN A 29 1.34 0.45 -15.60
N THR A 30 2.52 0.74 -15.02
CA THR A 30 3.70 -0.13 -15.15
C THR A 30 3.52 -1.46 -14.44
N LEU A 31 2.80 -1.47 -13.32
CA LEU A 31 2.56 -2.67 -12.51
C LEU A 31 1.19 -3.30 -12.75
N ASN A 32 0.38 -2.72 -13.65
CA ASN A 32 -0.96 -3.17 -13.98
C ASN A 32 -1.84 -3.35 -12.71
N LEU A 33 -1.88 -2.32 -11.88
CA LEU A 33 -2.45 -2.39 -10.52
C LEU A 33 -3.97 -2.65 -10.53
N GLU A 34 -4.70 -2.14 -11.51
CA GLU A 34 -6.13 -2.38 -11.67
C GLU A 34 -6.44 -3.88 -11.84
N ALA A 35 -5.65 -4.59 -12.65
CA ALA A 35 -5.78 -6.05 -12.82
C ALA A 35 -5.42 -6.84 -11.53
N ARG A 36 -4.81 -6.17 -10.56
CA ARG A 36 -4.46 -6.69 -9.23
C ARG A 36 -5.38 -6.13 -8.14
N LYS A 37 -6.42 -5.39 -8.52
CA LYS A 37 -7.42 -4.75 -7.65
C LYS A 37 -6.80 -3.77 -6.64
N ILE A 38 -5.77 -3.05 -7.07
CA ILE A 38 -5.11 -2.01 -6.30
C ILE A 38 -5.34 -0.68 -7.02
N LEU A 39 -5.84 0.32 -6.29
CA LEU A 39 -6.11 1.65 -6.82
C LEU A 39 -5.33 2.71 -6.05
N LEU A 40 -4.66 3.60 -6.79
CA LEU A 40 -3.95 4.75 -6.23
C LEU A 40 -4.76 6.02 -6.53
N PHE A 41 -5.21 6.72 -5.50
CA PHE A 41 -5.99 7.95 -5.64
C PHE A 41 -5.09 9.11 -6.07
N GLN A 42 -5.60 9.92 -7.00
CA GLN A 42 -4.98 11.21 -7.31
C GLN A 42 -5.06 12.15 -6.10
N PRO A 43 -4.02 12.95 -5.80
CA PRO A 43 -4.03 13.90 -4.69
C PRO A 43 -5.25 14.84 -4.68
N SER A 44 -5.68 15.29 -5.85
CA SER A 44 -6.85 16.16 -6.00
C SER A 44 -8.15 15.49 -5.55
N ILE A 45 -8.33 14.19 -5.82
CA ILE A 45 -9.52 13.43 -5.40
C ILE A 45 -9.49 13.20 -3.90
N ALA A 46 -8.35 12.81 -3.34
CA ALA A 46 -8.20 12.62 -1.89
C ALA A 46 -8.48 13.92 -1.11
N HIS A 47 -7.95 15.05 -1.60
CA HIS A 47 -8.20 16.36 -1.02
C HIS A 47 -9.66 16.79 -1.16
N LEU A 48 -10.28 16.57 -2.32
CA LEU A 48 -11.70 16.85 -2.55
C LEU A 48 -12.58 16.08 -1.56
N ILE A 49 -12.33 14.78 -1.36
CA ILE A 49 -13.07 13.98 -0.38
C ILE A 49 -12.92 14.58 1.01
N ALA A 50 -11.69 14.86 1.43
CA ALA A 50 -11.38 15.40 2.76
C ALA A 50 -12.04 16.76 3.04
N GLN A 51 -12.16 17.61 2.02
CA GLN A 51 -12.62 19.00 2.16
C GLN A 51 -14.06 19.24 1.67
N ALA A 52 -14.74 18.25 1.11
CA ALA A 52 -16.10 18.41 0.61
C ALA A 52 -17.05 18.91 1.71
N SER A 53 -17.82 19.97 1.45
CA SER A 53 -18.81 20.46 2.41
C SER A 53 -19.95 19.44 2.61
N GLU A 54 -20.39 18.84 1.51
CA GLU A 54 -21.38 17.76 1.48
C GLU A 54 -20.71 16.55 0.84
N ILE A 55 -20.54 15.47 1.62
CA ILE A 55 -19.74 14.31 1.20
C ILE A 55 -20.40 13.53 0.06
N GLU A 56 -21.72 13.60 -0.05
CA GLU A 56 -22.52 12.96 -1.09
C GLU A 56 -22.11 13.43 -2.49
N TYR A 57 -21.72 14.71 -2.66
CA TYR A 57 -21.25 15.22 -3.94
C TYR A 57 -19.86 14.68 -4.32
N ALA A 58 -19.05 14.29 -3.34
CA ALA A 58 -17.75 13.67 -3.62
C ALA A 58 -17.89 12.27 -4.23
N LYS A 59 -19.07 11.61 -4.12
CA LYS A 59 -19.34 10.30 -4.74
C LYS A 59 -19.13 10.34 -6.26
N GLU A 60 -19.52 11.44 -6.90
CA GLU A 60 -19.39 11.59 -8.36
C GLU A 60 -17.93 11.76 -8.83
N ALA A 61 -17.03 12.17 -7.93
CA ALA A 61 -15.61 12.33 -8.20
C ALA A 61 -14.79 11.06 -7.91
N LEU A 62 -15.40 10.01 -7.36
CA LEU A 62 -14.73 8.75 -7.12
C LEU A 62 -14.36 8.07 -8.45
N PRO A 63 -13.20 7.42 -8.54
CA PRO A 63 -12.88 6.58 -9.69
C PRO A 63 -13.97 5.51 -9.91
N PRO A 64 -14.46 5.29 -11.13
CA PRO A 64 -15.57 4.37 -11.40
C PRO A 64 -15.29 2.94 -10.94
N GLU A 65 -14.03 2.51 -10.99
CA GLU A 65 -13.55 1.19 -10.60
C GLU A 65 -13.37 1.02 -9.08
N VAL A 66 -13.53 2.08 -8.28
CA VAL A 66 -13.21 2.08 -6.84
C VAL A 66 -13.90 0.95 -6.06
N ASN A 67 -15.10 0.56 -6.47
CA ASN A 67 -15.89 -0.45 -5.78
C ASN A 67 -15.36 -1.88 -6.00
N ASP A 68 -14.67 -2.12 -7.12
CA ASP A 68 -14.14 -3.44 -7.48
C ASP A 68 -12.72 -3.71 -6.95
N MET A 69 -12.14 -2.72 -6.27
CA MET A 69 -10.78 -2.76 -5.74
C MET A 69 -10.72 -3.36 -4.35
N ASP A 70 -9.63 -4.09 -4.05
CA ASP A 70 -9.37 -4.69 -2.75
C ASP A 70 -8.54 -3.74 -1.87
N TYR A 71 -7.63 -2.98 -2.47
CA TYR A 71 -6.76 -2.03 -1.78
C TYR A 71 -6.83 -0.63 -2.40
N LEU A 72 -7.00 0.38 -1.55
CA LEU A 72 -6.94 1.79 -1.94
C LEU A 72 -5.76 2.47 -1.27
N PHE A 73 -4.95 3.18 -2.04
CA PHE A 73 -3.86 4.01 -1.53
C PHE A 73 -4.22 5.47 -1.77
N LEU A 74 -4.28 6.25 -0.70
CA LEU A 74 -4.65 7.66 -0.76
C LEU A 74 -3.50 8.51 -0.22
N PRO A 75 -3.00 9.48 -1.01
CA PRO A 75 -2.12 10.49 -0.47
C PRO A 75 -2.94 11.44 0.39
N THR A 76 -2.41 11.80 1.56
CA THR A 76 -3.08 12.69 2.52
C THR A 76 -2.21 13.90 2.77
N ASN A 77 -2.84 15.06 2.96
CA ASN A 77 -2.18 16.34 3.16
C ASN A 77 -2.94 17.14 4.23
N ASN A 78 -2.23 17.90 5.07
CA ASN A 78 -2.82 18.68 6.15
C ASN A 78 -3.34 20.07 5.72
N GLY A 79 -3.54 20.30 4.43
CA GLY A 79 -4.13 21.52 3.91
C GLY A 79 -5.61 21.64 4.22
N ASP A 80 -6.03 22.85 4.55
CA ASP A 80 -7.39 23.21 4.97
C ASP A 80 -7.85 24.53 4.33
N SER A 81 -8.97 25.09 4.78
CA SER A 81 -9.49 26.35 4.25
C SER A 81 -8.58 27.56 4.48
N GLU A 82 -7.69 27.51 5.48
CA GLU A 82 -6.76 28.61 5.79
C GLU A 82 -5.43 28.45 5.05
N ASN A 83 -4.96 27.21 4.88
CA ASN A 83 -3.78 26.85 4.11
C ASN A 83 -4.09 25.71 3.14
N VAL A 84 -4.65 26.05 1.98
CA VAL A 84 -5.12 25.07 0.97
C VAL A 84 -4.01 24.11 0.50
N ASN A 85 -2.77 24.57 0.47
CA ASN A 85 -1.63 23.76 0.03
C ASN A 85 -1.16 22.74 1.08
N GLY A 86 -1.53 22.97 2.34
CA GLY A 86 -0.94 22.26 3.48
C GLY A 86 0.57 22.43 3.57
N SER A 87 1.18 21.55 4.34
CA SER A 87 2.61 21.56 4.68
C SER A 87 3.25 20.19 4.78
N HIS A 88 2.46 19.12 4.72
CA HIS A 88 2.97 17.78 4.96
C HIS A 88 2.16 16.71 4.24
N TRP A 89 2.86 15.68 3.76
CA TRP A 89 2.28 14.52 3.08
C TRP A 89 2.41 13.26 3.93
N SER A 90 1.38 12.41 3.90
CA SER A 90 1.40 11.06 4.48
C SER A 90 0.57 10.11 3.63
N LEU A 91 0.66 8.81 3.89
CA LEU A 91 -0.04 7.77 3.13
C LEU A 91 -1.13 7.11 3.98
N LEU A 92 -2.32 6.98 3.41
CA LEU A 92 -3.41 6.15 3.92
C LEU A 92 -3.58 4.95 2.99
N VAL A 93 -3.67 3.76 3.58
CA VAL A 93 -3.96 2.50 2.86
C VAL A 93 -5.24 1.90 3.42
N TYR A 94 -6.22 1.63 2.57
CA TYR A 94 -7.46 0.96 2.94
C TYR A 94 -7.52 -0.44 2.35
N GLU A 95 -7.62 -1.44 3.21
CA GLU A 95 -7.88 -2.83 2.85
C GLU A 95 -9.38 -3.10 3.02
N LYS A 96 -10.08 -3.20 1.89
CA LYS A 96 -11.56 -3.29 1.87
C LYS A 96 -12.07 -4.60 2.44
N SER A 97 -11.41 -5.71 2.16
CA SER A 97 -11.87 -7.06 2.59
C SER A 97 -12.00 -7.20 4.10
N ASN A 98 -11.09 -6.56 4.85
CA ASN A 98 -11.06 -6.63 6.31
C ASN A 98 -11.57 -5.33 6.98
N ASN A 99 -11.98 -4.34 6.20
CA ASN A 99 -12.32 -3.00 6.67
C ASN A 99 -11.24 -2.41 7.59
N ILE A 100 -10.00 -2.33 7.11
CA ILE A 100 -8.84 -1.83 7.87
C ILE A 100 -8.20 -0.65 7.16
N PHE A 101 -8.08 0.48 7.87
CA PHE A 101 -7.28 1.62 7.43
C PHE A 101 -5.93 1.64 8.15
N ARG A 102 -4.86 1.85 7.38
CA ARG A 102 -3.48 1.93 7.85
C ARG A 102 -2.88 3.26 7.45
N TYR A 103 -2.23 3.92 8.41
CA TYR A 103 -1.65 5.24 8.24
C TYR A 103 -0.14 5.20 8.42
N TYR A 104 0.56 5.80 7.46
CA TYR A 104 2.02 5.89 7.39
C TYR A 104 2.43 7.35 7.26
N ASP A 105 3.35 7.78 8.14
CA ASP A 105 3.80 9.16 8.18
C ASP A 105 5.28 9.22 8.57
N SER A 106 6.08 9.83 7.71
CA SER A 106 7.51 10.04 7.92
C SER A 106 7.83 11.14 8.92
N LEU A 107 6.83 11.90 9.38
CA LEU A 107 6.90 12.92 10.43
C LEU A 107 5.94 12.56 11.58
N LYS A 108 6.09 11.34 12.10
CA LYS A 108 5.34 10.79 13.24
C LYS A 108 3.83 10.73 13.02
N LYS A 109 3.10 11.73 13.50
CA LYS A 109 1.63 11.80 13.48
C LYS A 109 1.17 13.18 13.02
N ALA A 110 2.00 13.88 12.27
CA ALA A 110 1.78 15.27 11.88
C ALA A 110 0.50 15.46 11.07
N ASN A 111 0.08 14.44 10.33
CA ASN A 111 -1.14 14.46 9.51
C ASN A 111 -2.30 13.61 10.07
N LEU A 112 -2.23 13.17 11.32
CA LEU A 112 -3.16 12.16 11.84
C LEU A 112 -4.63 12.64 11.87
N GLU A 113 -4.88 13.87 12.32
CA GLU A 113 -6.26 14.38 12.38
C GLU A 113 -6.87 14.60 10.99
N PRO A 114 -6.19 15.25 10.02
CA PRO A 114 -6.67 15.29 8.64
C PRO A 114 -6.94 13.90 8.05
N THR A 115 -6.06 12.92 8.31
CA THR A 115 -6.28 11.54 7.86
C THR A 115 -7.51 10.91 8.51
N ARG A 116 -7.77 11.14 9.80
CA ARG A 116 -9.00 10.62 10.45
C ARG A 116 -10.26 11.17 9.83
N ILE A 117 -10.28 12.47 9.51
CA ILE A 117 -11.41 13.10 8.82
C ILE A 117 -11.63 12.43 7.46
N LEU A 118 -10.56 12.18 6.71
CA LEU A 118 -10.65 11.46 5.44
C LEU A 118 -11.20 10.04 5.62
N VAL A 119 -10.76 9.29 6.63
CA VAL A 119 -11.26 7.94 6.92
C VAL A 119 -12.76 7.96 7.20
N GLU A 120 -13.24 8.88 8.04
CA GLU A 120 -14.68 9.01 8.34
C GLU A 120 -15.52 9.26 7.08
N ARG A 121 -15.02 10.14 6.21
CA ARG A 121 -15.65 10.47 4.93
C ARG A 121 -15.65 9.28 3.97
N LEU A 122 -14.55 8.53 3.89
CA LEU A 122 -14.49 7.29 3.09
C LEU A 122 -15.46 6.22 3.61
N CYS A 123 -15.63 6.08 4.92
CA CYS A 123 -16.63 5.16 5.49
C CYS A 123 -18.05 5.52 5.05
N ILE A 124 -18.41 6.81 5.00
CA ILE A 124 -19.70 7.28 4.48
C ILE A 124 -19.84 7.00 2.98
N LEU A 125 -18.78 7.27 2.20
CA LEU A 125 -18.78 7.07 0.75
C LEU A 125 -18.92 5.60 0.35
N PHE A 126 -18.27 4.70 1.09
CA PHE A 126 -18.27 3.26 0.82
C PHE A 126 -19.32 2.47 1.61
N ASP A 127 -20.16 3.14 2.39
CA ASP A 127 -21.18 2.53 3.24
C ASP A 127 -20.60 1.40 4.12
N CYS A 128 -19.44 1.66 4.73
CA CYS A 128 -18.77 0.72 5.63
C CYS A 128 -18.75 1.22 7.06
N GLU A 129 -18.67 0.28 8.01
CA GLU A 129 -18.62 0.61 9.42
C GLU A 129 -17.35 1.40 9.76
N LYS A 130 -17.50 2.41 10.63
CA LYS A 130 -16.35 3.15 11.16
C LYS A 130 -15.45 2.17 11.90
N THR A 131 -14.21 2.10 11.46
CA THR A 131 -13.18 1.21 12.00
C THR A 131 -12.03 2.03 12.60
N ASN A 132 -11.14 1.36 13.32
CA ASN A 132 -9.95 2.01 13.86
C ASN A 132 -8.93 2.29 12.76
N LEU A 133 -8.24 3.43 12.88
CA LEU A 133 -7.08 3.74 12.08
C LEU A 133 -5.84 3.15 12.74
N ILE A 134 -5.21 2.17 12.10
CA ILE A 134 -3.95 1.59 12.56
C ILE A 134 -2.82 2.54 12.17
N ILE A 135 -2.03 2.95 13.17
CA ILE A 135 -0.83 3.77 12.94
C ILE A 135 0.31 2.79 12.78
N GLU A 136 0.77 2.64 11.54
CA GLU A 136 1.83 1.70 11.21
C GLU A 136 3.19 2.31 11.52
N LYS A 137 4.16 1.42 11.73
CA LYS A 137 5.54 1.83 11.92
C LYS A 137 6.15 2.16 10.56
N SER A 138 6.87 3.28 10.48
CA SER A 138 7.47 3.76 9.25
C SER A 138 8.76 4.52 9.50
N GLU A 139 9.68 4.42 8.55
CA GLU A 139 10.92 5.20 8.56
C GLU A 139 10.62 6.70 8.66
N GLN A 140 11.40 7.40 9.49
CA GLN A 140 11.18 8.82 9.78
C GLN A 140 12.12 9.68 8.94
N GLN A 141 11.58 10.76 8.36
CA GLN A 141 12.37 11.68 7.54
C GLN A 141 13.40 12.44 8.39
N TYR A 142 14.57 12.68 7.80
CA TYR A 142 15.66 13.43 8.44
C TYR A 142 15.68 14.92 8.10
N ASN A 143 14.80 15.36 7.19
CA ASN A 143 14.69 16.76 6.72
C ASN A 143 13.23 17.19 6.62
N ASP A 144 12.98 18.47 6.33
CA ASP A 144 11.62 19.05 6.34
C ASP A 144 10.92 19.02 4.97
N SER A 145 11.48 18.33 3.96
CA SER A 145 11.03 18.42 2.56
C SER A 145 10.70 17.09 1.88
N ASP A 146 11.14 15.96 2.47
CA ASP A 146 11.04 14.65 1.84
C ASP A 146 9.73 13.91 2.12
N CYS A 147 8.78 14.47 2.87
CA CYS A 147 7.52 13.80 3.20
C CYS A 147 6.79 13.22 1.98
N GLY A 148 6.75 13.97 0.87
CA GLY A 148 6.20 13.47 -0.39
C GLY A 148 7.01 12.34 -1.01
N VAL A 149 8.34 12.33 -0.85
CA VAL A 149 9.21 11.24 -1.32
C VAL A 149 8.99 9.97 -0.50
N TYR A 150 8.89 10.11 0.83
CA TYR A 150 8.57 9.00 1.72
C TYR A 150 7.19 8.42 1.42
N LEU A 151 6.18 9.25 1.16
CA LEU A 151 4.86 8.81 0.71
C LEU A 151 4.97 7.89 -0.52
N LEU A 152 5.75 8.28 -1.53
CA LEU A 152 5.95 7.48 -2.74
C LEU A 152 6.71 6.18 -2.46
N LEU A 153 7.73 6.22 -1.59
CA LEU A 153 8.48 5.04 -1.15
C LEU A 153 7.60 4.03 -0.41
N PHE A 154 6.77 4.52 0.52
CA PHE A 154 5.85 3.70 1.28
C PHE A 154 4.84 3.01 0.36
N ALA A 155 4.23 3.78 -0.54
CA ALA A 155 3.27 3.24 -1.51
C ALA A 155 3.92 2.17 -2.39
N GLU A 156 5.05 2.46 -3.02
CA GLU A 156 5.72 1.51 -3.92
C GLU A 156 6.17 0.24 -3.18
N THR A 157 6.71 0.37 -1.97
CA THR A 157 7.17 -0.78 -1.17
C THR A 157 6.00 -1.69 -0.81
N LEU A 158 4.90 -1.14 -0.30
CA LEU A 158 3.71 -1.92 0.04
C LEU A 158 3.07 -2.57 -1.19
N ILE A 159 2.99 -1.84 -2.30
CA ILE A 159 2.48 -2.39 -3.56
C ILE A 159 3.31 -3.59 -3.99
N LYS A 160 4.65 -3.50 -3.99
CA LYS A 160 5.52 -4.64 -4.33
C LYS A 160 5.29 -5.84 -3.40
N LYS A 161 5.22 -5.61 -2.08
CA LYS A 161 4.91 -6.68 -1.10
C LYS A 161 3.55 -7.34 -1.40
N LEU A 162 2.52 -6.56 -1.72
CA LEU A 162 1.19 -7.05 -2.08
C LEU A 162 1.22 -7.88 -3.38
N LEU A 163 1.90 -7.39 -4.42
CA LEU A 163 2.01 -8.10 -5.68
C LEU A 163 2.71 -9.45 -5.53
N GLU A 164 3.80 -9.49 -4.76
CA GLU A 164 4.51 -10.74 -4.45
C GLU A 164 3.62 -11.72 -3.66
N SER A 165 2.85 -11.21 -2.70
CA SER A 165 1.88 -12.01 -1.94
C SER A 165 0.81 -12.64 -2.84
N LEU A 166 0.23 -11.83 -3.73
CA LEU A 166 -0.80 -12.28 -4.68
C LEU A 166 -0.25 -13.34 -5.64
N GLU A 167 1.01 -13.21 -6.07
CA GLU A 167 1.65 -14.18 -6.96
C GLU A 167 1.95 -15.50 -6.26
N LYS A 168 2.43 -15.46 -5.02
CA LYS A 168 2.62 -16.65 -4.19
C LYS A 168 1.30 -17.38 -3.96
N SER A 169 0.25 -16.64 -3.58
CA SER A 169 -1.09 -17.19 -3.37
C SER A 169 -1.64 -17.88 -4.62
N LYS A 170 -1.52 -17.26 -5.80
CA LYS A 170 -1.91 -17.86 -7.09
C LYS A 170 -1.12 -19.13 -7.41
N LYS A 171 0.19 -19.15 -7.13
CA LYS A 171 1.04 -20.33 -7.36
C LYS A 171 0.62 -21.50 -6.46
N LEU A 172 0.32 -21.23 -5.19
CA LEU A 172 -0.15 -22.24 -4.23
C LEU A 172 -1.50 -22.83 -4.66
N ILE A 173 -2.47 -22.00 -5.06
CA ILE A 173 -3.77 -22.47 -5.56
C ILE A 173 -3.60 -23.35 -6.81
N LYS A 174 -2.71 -22.96 -7.73
CA LYS A 174 -2.44 -23.75 -8.93
C LYS A 174 -1.81 -25.11 -8.61
N ILE A 175 -0.86 -25.16 -7.70
CA ILE A 175 -0.28 -26.42 -7.22
C ILE A 175 -1.38 -27.28 -6.58
N ASN A 176 -2.25 -26.66 -5.80
CA ASN A 176 -3.33 -27.37 -5.11
C ASN A 176 -4.38 -27.95 -6.06
N GLY A 177 -4.87 -27.16 -7.03
CA GLY A 177 -5.78 -27.65 -8.05
C GLY A 177 -5.18 -28.71 -8.98
N LEU A 178 -3.84 -28.74 -9.14
CA LEU A 178 -3.15 -29.81 -9.87
C LEU A 178 -3.09 -31.12 -9.06
N TYR A 179 -2.94 -31.08 -7.73
CA TYR A 179 -3.01 -32.31 -6.93
C TYR A 179 -4.44 -32.88 -6.91
N ASP A 180 -5.46 -32.01 -6.79
CA ASP A 180 -6.87 -32.42 -6.74
C ASP A 180 -7.32 -33.11 -8.04
N SER A 181 -6.71 -32.76 -9.18
CA SER A 181 -7.06 -33.31 -10.50
C SER A 181 -6.29 -34.58 -10.88
N HIS A 182 -5.25 -34.99 -10.14
CA HIS A 182 -4.41 -36.16 -10.47
C HIS A 182 -4.27 -37.22 -9.36
N GLY A 183 -4.88 -37.07 -8.18
CA GLY A 183 -4.73 -38.08 -7.11
C GLY A 183 -5.88 -38.15 -6.11
N SER A 184 -6.62 -39.26 -6.14
CA SER A 184 -7.59 -39.64 -5.11
C SER A 184 -6.88 -40.11 -3.82
N ARG A 185 -7.05 -39.41 -2.69
CA ARG A 185 -7.31 -39.95 -1.32
C ARG A 185 -7.16 -38.87 -0.22
N SER A 186 -8.26 -38.67 0.53
CA SER A 186 -8.40 -38.05 1.87
C SER A 186 -7.67 -36.71 2.13
N THR A 187 -8.24 -35.60 1.64
CA THR A 187 -7.83 -34.23 1.99
C THR A 187 -8.18 -33.81 3.43
N LYS A 188 -8.86 -34.66 4.21
CA LYS A 188 -9.17 -34.36 5.62
C LYS A 188 -8.00 -34.62 6.57
N ASP A 189 -7.04 -35.46 6.19
CA ASP A 189 -5.91 -35.82 7.08
C ASP A 189 -4.72 -34.86 6.94
N ALA A 190 -4.54 -34.22 5.77
CA ALA A 190 -3.47 -33.25 5.53
C ALA A 190 -3.74 -31.89 6.19
N LEU A 191 -4.99 -31.41 6.15
CA LEU A 191 -5.38 -30.16 6.80
C LEU A 191 -5.33 -30.26 8.34
N PHE A 192 -5.69 -31.43 8.89
CA PHE A 192 -5.63 -31.67 10.35
C PHE A 192 -4.20 -31.84 10.89
N SER A 193 -3.23 -32.16 10.02
CA SER A 193 -1.82 -32.31 10.40
C SER A 193 -1.07 -30.97 10.46
N ILE A 194 -1.51 -29.96 9.69
CA ILE A 194 -0.90 -28.63 9.68
C ILE A 194 -1.24 -27.85 10.96
N GLU A 195 -2.47 -27.97 11.48
CA GLU A 195 -2.85 -27.35 12.76
C GLU A 195 -2.12 -27.96 13.97
N LYS A 196 -1.74 -29.24 13.91
CA LYS A 196 -1.01 -29.92 14.99
C LYS A 196 0.49 -29.67 14.97
N PHE A 197 1.09 -29.40 13.81
CA PHE A 197 2.53 -29.13 13.71
C PHE A 197 2.93 -27.77 14.31
N ASN A 198 2.02 -26.79 14.33
CA ASN A 198 2.27 -25.48 14.94
C ASN A 198 2.24 -25.49 16.49
N ASN A 199 1.93 -26.61 17.14
CA ASN A 199 1.71 -26.68 18.59
C ASN A 199 2.62 -27.68 19.35
N SER A 200 3.68 -28.21 18.74
CA SER A 200 4.63 -29.05 19.49
C SER A 200 6.07 -28.87 19.03
N GLU A 201 6.81 -27.98 19.70
CA GLU A 201 8.26 -28.11 19.80
C GLU A 201 8.59 -29.21 20.83
N ASN A 202 9.17 -30.33 20.36
CA ASN A 202 10.39 -30.96 20.92
C ASN A 202 10.61 -32.42 20.45
N SER A 203 11.87 -32.69 20.06
CA SER A 203 12.60 -33.97 20.00
C SER A 203 12.57 -34.85 18.72
N PRO A 204 13.67 -35.61 18.46
CA PRO A 204 14.21 -35.78 17.11
C PRO A 204 14.06 -37.19 16.55
N CYS A 205 13.89 -37.33 15.23
CA CYS A 205 14.28 -38.55 14.52
C CYS A 205 14.47 -38.35 13.00
N SER A 206 15.72 -38.54 12.58
CA SER A 206 16.23 -39.18 11.35
C SER A 206 15.58 -38.93 9.97
N ASN A 207 16.29 -38.11 9.18
CA ASN A 207 16.72 -38.34 7.79
C ASN A 207 15.87 -39.28 6.91
N PHE A 208 14.88 -38.72 6.22
CA PHE A 208 14.55 -39.05 4.81
C PHE A 208 13.91 -37.80 4.18
N ASP A 209 14.20 -37.58 2.90
CA ASP A 209 13.77 -36.47 2.02
C ASP A 209 14.51 -35.13 2.15
N LYS A 210 15.52 -34.96 1.28
CA LYS A 210 16.31 -33.73 1.09
C LYS A 210 15.85 -32.84 -0.08
N ASP A 211 14.64 -33.06 -0.63
CA ASP A 211 14.15 -32.31 -1.79
C ASP A 211 12.78 -31.63 -1.58
N LEU A 212 12.42 -31.27 -0.34
CA LEU A 212 11.35 -30.30 -0.10
C LEU A 212 11.93 -28.88 -0.10
N PRO A 213 11.32 -27.92 -0.83
CA PRO A 213 11.72 -26.52 -0.72
C PRO A 213 11.51 -26.05 0.73
N ASP A 214 12.55 -25.42 1.29
CA ASP A 214 12.55 -24.86 2.63
C ASP A 214 11.44 -23.80 2.75
N TYR A 215 10.36 -24.15 3.45
CA TYR A 215 9.18 -23.32 3.65
C TYR A 215 9.28 -22.40 4.88
N SER A 216 10.46 -22.31 5.51
CA SER A 216 10.65 -21.57 6.77
C SER A 216 10.56 -20.04 6.67
N ASN A 217 10.43 -19.47 5.47
CA ASN A 217 10.37 -18.01 5.27
C ASN A 217 9.10 -17.49 4.57
N ASN A 218 8.01 -18.26 4.60
CA ASN A 218 6.77 -17.92 3.90
C ASN A 218 5.96 -16.75 4.51
N ASN A 219 6.20 -16.39 5.77
CA ASN A 219 5.31 -15.48 6.49
C ASN A 219 5.58 -13.98 6.24
N ALA A 220 6.72 -13.60 5.65
CA ALA A 220 7.07 -12.18 5.47
C ALA A 220 6.21 -11.45 4.41
N PHE A 221 5.47 -12.21 3.59
CA PHE A 221 4.68 -11.70 2.47
C PHE A 221 3.18 -12.04 2.60
N ASP A 222 2.72 -12.36 3.81
CA ASP A 222 1.32 -12.59 4.10
C ASP A 222 0.70 -11.31 4.69
N PRO A 223 -0.29 -10.66 4.04
CA PRO A 223 -0.95 -9.46 4.56
C PRO A 223 -1.64 -9.65 5.90
N SER A 224 -1.89 -10.91 6.33
CA SER A 224 -2.39 -11.21 7.67
C SER A 224 -1.32 -11.12 8.76
N ASN A 225 -0.04 -11.11 8.40
CA ASN A 225 1.08 -10.91 9.32
C ASN A 225 1.26 -9.41 9.62
N GLU A 226 1.29 -9.03 10.90
CA GLU A 226 1.50 -7.62 11.30
C GLU A 226 2.81 -7.05 10.73
N ASN A 227 3.89 -7.85 10.67
CA ASN A 227 5.18 -7.41 10.12
C ASN A 227 5.14 -7.15 8.60
N PHE A 228 4.10 -7.62 7.89
CA PHE A 228 3.90 -7.29 6.48
C PHE A 228 3.68 -5.79 6.27
N TRP A 229 3.12 -5.10 7.26
CA TRP A 229 2.76 -3.69 7.14
C TRP A 229 3.86 -2.76 7.69
N ASP A 230 4.91 -3.31 8.31
CA ASP A 230 6.04 -2.55 8.84
C ASP A 230 6.92 -1.97 7.71
N LEU A 231 7.26 -0.68 7.84
CA LEU A 231 8.13 0.10 6.97
C LEU A 231 9.23 0.86 7.75
N GLU A 232 9.65 0.41 8.94
CA GLU A 232 10.75 1.01 9.72
C GLU A 232 12.09 1.02 8.97
N GLU A 233 12.29 0.08 8.06
CA GLU A 233 13.48 -0.02 7.22
C GLU A 233 13.11 -0.03 5.73
N LEU A 234 13.34 1.08 5.03
CA LEU A 234 13.18 1.11 3.57
C LEU A 234 14.43 0.55 2.89
N SER A 235 14.21 -0.29 1.88
CA SER A 235 15.28 -0.84 1.05
C SER A 235 15.91 0.17 0.10
N TYR A 236 15.28 1.34 -0.08
CA TYR A 236 15.68 2.35 -1.06
C TYR A 236 15.66 3.76 -0.46
N PRO A 237 16.82 4.47 -0.43
CA PRO A 237 16.91 5.76 0.23
C PRO A 237 16.21 6.90 -0.55
N PRO A 238 15.68 7.93 0.14
CA PRO A 238 14.90 9.02 -0.47
C PRO A 238 15.58 9.76 -1.62
N HIS A 239 16.87 10.06 -1.49
CA HIS A 239 17.62 10.78 -2.54
C HIS A 239 17.72 9.99 -3.86
N LEU A 240 17.73 8.65 -3.79
CA LEU A 240 17.68 7.84 -5.01
C LEU A 240 16.28 7.83 -5.62
N LYS A 241 15.23 7.84 -4.78
CA LYS A 241 13.85 7.98 -5.26
C LYS A 241 13.63 9.31 -5.98
N ARG A 242 14.18 10.41 -5.45
CA ARG A 242 14.17 11.71 -6.16
C ARG A 242 14.81 11.62 -7.54
N LYS A 243 15.99 10.98 -7.64
CA LYS A 243 16.68 10.80 -8.94
C LYS A 243 15.84 9.97 -9.91
N GLU A 244 15.24 8.88 -9.44
CA GLU A 244 14.34 8.05 -10.25
C GLU A 244 13.17 8.86 -10.81
N ILE A 245 12.45 9.58 -9.93
CA ILE A 245 11.31 10.42 -10.34
C ILE A 245 11.75 11.48 -11.36
N SER A 246 12.91 12.11 -11.14
CA SER A 246 13.46 13.10 -12.06
C SER A 246 13.73 12.50 -13.45
N LEU A 247 14.31 11.30 -13.51
CA LEU A 247 14.55 10.58 -14.76
C LEU A 247 13.25 10.22 -15.47
N LEU A 248 12.24 9.74 -14.74
CA LEU A 248 10.93 9.42 -15.29
C LEU A 248 10.27 10.66 -15.89
N ILE A 249 10.25 11.78 -15.18
CA ILE A 249 9.69 13.03 -15.72
C ILE A 249 10.43 13.46 -16.99
N HIS A 250 11.76 13.36 -17.01
CA HIS A 250 12.54 13.68 -18.21
C HIS A 250 12.25 12.74 -19.38
N GLN A 251 11.92 11.48 -19.12
CA GLN A 251 11.55 10.51 -20.15
C GLN A 251 10.16 10.80 -20.74
N PHE A 252 9.18 11.15 -19.90
CA PHE A 252 7.78 11.37 -20.32
C PHE A 252 7.45 12.83 -20.70
N SER A 253 8.41 13.75 -20.61
CA SER A 253 8.26 15.15 -21.02
C SER A 253 8.81 15.47 -22.43
N LYS A 254 9.31 14.45 -23.14
CA LYS A 254 9.73 14.54 -24.55
C LYS A 254 8.62 14.06 -25.47
#